data_AF-A0A1Q1G892-F1
#
_entry.id   AF-A0A1Q1G892-F1
#
_cell.length_a   1.000
_cell.length_b   1.000
_cell.length_c   1.000
_cell.angle_alpha   90.00
_cell.angle_beta   90.00
_cell.angle_gamma   90.00
#
_symmetry.space_group_name_H-M   'P 1'
#
loop_
_entity.id
_entity.type
_entity.pdbx_description
1 polymer ?
#
loop_
_entity_poly.entity_id
_entity_poly.type
_entity_poly.pdbx_seq_one_letter_code
_entity_poly.pdbx_strand_id
1 'polypeptide(L)'
;VCSAVGVFPLSLQYGFDNIEKFLEGAWSIDKHFRDAPLESNLPVLLGLFSVWNVSFLNCPAMAILPYCQALQKFAPHIQQVSMESNGKSVSIEGIPINYEAGEIDFGEPGTNGQHSFYQLIHQGRIVSCDFIGIIKSQQSVYLKG
;
A
#
# COMPACT_ATOMS: atom_id res chain seq x y z
N VAL A 1 6.94 11.55 -3.32
CA VAL A 1 7.86 11.61 -2.15
C VAL A 1 9.34 11.57 -2.53
N CYS A 2 9.75 10.80 -3.56
CA CYS A 2 11.16 10.65 -3.95
C CYS A 2 11.78 11.84 -4.73
N SER A 3 11.02 12.90 -5.02
CA SER A 3 11.54 14.16 -5.55
C SER A 3 11.88 15.14 -4.42
N ALA A 4 12.36 16.35 -4.76
CA ALA A 4 12.64 17.41 -3.78
C ALA A 4 11.49 17.68 -2.81
N VAL A 5 10.23 17.47 -3.22
CA VAL A 5 9.03 17.62 -2.37
C VAL A 5 9.15 16.82 -1.07
N GLY A 6 9.63 15.57 -1.12
CA GLY A 6 9.82 14.76 0.08
C GLY A 6 11.28 14.69 0.51
N VAL A 7 12.22 14.60 -0.43
CA VAL A 7 13.65 14.46 -0.14
C VAL A 7 14.17 15.64 0.67
N PHE A 8 13.79 16.87 0.35
CA PHE A 8 14.27 18.06 1.08
C PHE A 8 13.87 18.06 2.57
N PRO A 9 12.57 18.04 2.94
CA PRO A 9 12.19 18.07 4.35
C PRO A 9 12.66 16.84 5.14
N LEU A 10 12.67 15.65 4.51
CA LEU A 10 13.13 14.44 5.18
C LEU A 10 14.65 14.47 5.41
N SER A 11 15.43 15.05 4.50
CA SER A 11 16.88 15.20 4.68
C SER A 11 17.23 16.19 5.78
N LEU A 12 16.43 17.26 5.95
CA LEU A 12 16.61 18.18 7.08
C LEU A 12 16.37 17.49 8.43
N GLN A 13 15.39 16.58 8.50
CA GLN A 13 15.02 15.90 9.74
C GLN A 13 15.92 14.69 10.07
N TYR A 14 16.31 13.91 9.06
CA TYR A 14 16.96 12.61 9.24
C TYR A 14 18.37 12.53 8.65
N GLY A 15 18.85 13.59 8.00
CA GLY A 15 20.12 13.59 7.27
C GLY A 15 20.00 12.96 5.88
N PHE A 16 20.75 13.49 4.91
CA PHE A 16 20.70 13.03 3.52
C PHE A 16 21.13 11.56 3.38
N ASP A 17 22.14 11.11 4.13
CA ASP A 17 22.62 9.72 4.08
C ASP A 17 21.52 8.67 4.37
N ASN A 18 20.55 9.01 5.22
CA ASN A 18 19.41 8.12 5.47
C ASN A 18 18.39 8.17 4.33
N ILE A 19 18.23 9.33 3.69
CA ILE A 19 17.33 9.50 2.55
C ILE A 19 17.90 8.86 1.29
N GLU A 20 19.21 8.87 1.11
CA GLU A 20 19.89 8.13 0.05
C GLU A 20 19.55 6.64 0.12
N LYS A 21 19.67 6.01 1.30
CA LYS A 21 19.26 4.61 1.51
C LYS A 21 17.78 4.36 1.21
N PHE A 22 16.91 5.31 1.54
CA PHE A 22 15.49 5.23 1.19
C PHE A 22 15.29 5.23 -0.34
N LEU A 23 15.99 6.12 -1.05
CA LEU A 23 15.95 6.21 -2.51
C LEU A 23 16.54 4.97 -3.20
N GLU A 24 17.62 4.40 -2.65
CA GLU A 24 18.18 3.13 -3.12
C GLU A 24 17.17 1.98 -2.98
N GLY A 25 16.43 1.94 -1.88
CA GLY A 25 15.34 0.98 -1.67
C GLY A 25 14.22 1.13 -2.70
N ALA A 26 13.79 2.36 -2.99
CA ALA A 26 12.80 2.64 -4.03
C ALA A 26 13.31 2.21 -5.43
N TRP A 27 14.56 2.54 -5.75
CA TRP A 27 15.17 2.13 -7.01
C TRP A 27 15.32 0.61 -7.15
N SER A 28 15.54 -0.10 -6.03
CA SER A 28 15.59 -1.56 -6.04
C SER A 28 14.27 -2.18 -6.49
N ILE A 29 13.11 -1.67 -6.03
CA ILE A 29 11.81 -2.19 -6.48
C ILE A 29 11.48 -1.73 -7.90
N ASP A 30 11.92 -0.54 -8.32
CA ASP A 30 11.79 -0.09 -9.72
C ASP A 30 12.51 -1.04 -10.69
N LYS A 31 13.74 -1.45 -10.35
CA LYS A 31 14.49 -2.44 -11.11
C LYS A 31 13.78 -3.78 -11.18
N HIS A 32 13.28 -4.27 -10.03
CA HIS A 32 12.50 -5.51 -9.99
C HIS A 32 11.28 -5.42 -10.89
N PHE A 33 10.52 -4.32 -10.79
CA PHE A 33 9.33 -4.10 -11.60
C PHE A 33 9.63 -4.07 -13.10
N ARG A 34 10.75 -3.47 -13.51
CA ARG A 34 11.15 -3.38 -14.91
C ARG A 34 11.70 -4.69 -15.48
N ASP A 35 12.51 -5.40 -14.71
CA ASP A 35 13.37 -6.46 -15.23
C ASP A 35 12.86 -7.89 -14.92
N ALA A 36 12.03 -8.08 -13.88
CA ALA A 36 11.55 -9.41 -13.49
C ALA A 36 10.43 -9.94 -14.41
N PRO A 37 10.43 -11.25 -14.76
CA PRO A 37 9.32 -11.91 -15.45
C PRO A 37 8.00 -11.72 -14.71
N LEU A 38 6.90 -11.53 -15.45
CA LEU A 38 5.59 -11.13 -14.90
C LEU A 38 5.10 -12.07 -13.78
N GLU A 39 5.31 -13.37 -13.93
CA GLU A 39 4.95 -14.42 -12.97
C GLU A 39 5.71 -14.35 -11.64
N SER A 40 6.79 -13.57 -11.57
CA SER A 40 7.63 -13.35 -10.38
C SER A 40 7.73 -11.87 -9.99
N ASN A 41 6.98 -11.02 -10.68
CA ASN A 41 7.05 -9.57 -10.55
C ASN A 41 6.07 -9.10 -9.47
N LEU A 42 6.58 -8.64 -8.32
CA LEU A 42 5.77 -8.38 -7.14
C LEU A 42 4.71 -7.30 -7.37
N PRO A 43 5.04 -6.10 -7.91
CA PRO A 43 4.00 -5.11 -8.21
C PRO A 43 2.97 -5.57 -9.26
N VAL A 44 3.40 -6.33 -10.28
CA VAL A 44 2.47 -6.87 -11.30
C VAL A 44 1.48 -7.85 -10.66
N LEU A 45 1.96 -8.80 -9.85
CA LEU A 45 1.10 -9.78 -9.19
C LEU A 45 0.13 -9.10 -8.23
N LEU A 46 0.58 -8.12 -7.44
CA LEU A 46 -0.29 -7.34 -6.55
C LEU A 46 -1.38 -6.57 -7.33
N GLY A 47 -1.01 -5.92 -8.44
CA GLY A 47 -1.97 -5.24 -9.31
C GLY A 47 -2.98 -6.20 -9.94
N LEU A 48 -2.55 -7.39 -10.36
CA LEU A 48 -3.45 -8.42 -10.89
C LEU A 48 -4.40 -8.97 -9.83
N PHE A 49 -3.95 -9.14 -8.57
CA PHE A 49 -4.84 -9.53 -7.47
C PHE A 49 -5.89 -8.46 -7.16
N SER A 50 -5.51 -7.17 -7.18
CA SER A 50 -6.46 -6.06 -7.05
C SER A 50 -7.53 -6.12 -8.16
N VAL A 51 -7.11 -6.19 -9.43
CA VAL A 51 -8.04 -6.31 -10.57
C VAL A 51 -8.93 -7.55 -10.45
N TRP A 52 -8.38 -8.69 -10.05
CA TRP A 52 -9.15 -9.91 -9.85
C TRP A 52 -10.23 -9.73 -8.78
N ASN A 53 -9.86 -9.18 -7.62
CA ASN A 53 -10.78 -8.98 -6.51
C ASN A 53 -11.89 -7.98 -6.86
N VAL A 54 -11.54 -6.84 -7.47
CA VAL A 54 -12.48 -5.77 -7.81
C VAL A 54 -13.37 -6.19 -8.98
N SER A 55 -12.77 -6.56 -10.11
CA SER A 55 -13.49 -6.74 -11.38
C SER A 55 -14.15 -8.12 -11.53
N PHE A 56 -13.66 -9.15 -10.83
CA PHE A 56 -14.20 -10.51 -10.97
C PHE A 56 -14.88 -11.04 -9.70
N LEU A 57 -14.38 -10.67 -8.51
CA LEU A 57 -14.98 -11.09 -7.24
C LEU A 57 -15.93 -10.03 -6.63
N ASN A 58 -16.11 -8.88 -7.27
CA ASN A 58 -16.94 -7.77 -6.80
C ASN A 58 -16.59 -7.35 -5.36
N CYS A 59 -15.30 -7.29 -5.05
CA CYS A 59 -14.78 -6.80 -3.78
C CYS A 59 -14.22 -5.38 -3.98
N PRO A 60 -15.04 -4.32 -3.83
CA PRO A 60 -14.67 -2.96 -4.22
C PRO A 60 -13.79 -2.24 -3.20
N ALA A 61 -13.47 -2.89 -2.08
CA ALA A 61 -12.74 -2.29 -0.96
C ALA A 61 -11.52 -3.13 -0.59
N MET A 62 -10.43 -2.43 -0.29
CA MET A 62 -9.18 -3.01 0.17
C MET A 62 -8.77 -2.37 1.51
N ALA A 63 -8.40 -3.23 2.45
CA ALA A 63 -7.90 -2.84 3.77
C ALA A 63 -6.36 -2.96 3.81
N ILE A 64 -5.67 -1.86 4.09
CA ILE A 64 -4.21 -1.80 4.22
C ILE A 64 -3.86 -1.84 5.71
N LEU A 65 -3.28 -2.95 6.16
CA LEU A 65 -3.20 -3.31 7.57
C LEU A 65 -1.74 -3.51 8.01
N PRO A 66 -0.97 -2.44 8.21
CA PRO A 66 0.41 -2.55 8.67
C PRO A 66 0.46 -2.89 10.15
N TYR A 67 1.07 -4.02 10.52
CA TYR A 67 1.34 -4.41 11.90
C TYR A 67 2.60 -3.70 12.42
N CYS A 68 2.61 -2.37 12.29
CA CYS A 68 3.67 -1.50 12.73
C CYS A 68 3.13 -0.07 12.92
N GLN A 69 3.16 0.42 14.17
CA GLN A 69 2.65 1.77 14.48
C GLN A 69 3.41 2.89 13.75
N ALA A 70 4.68 2.68 13.40
CA ALA A 70 5.45 3.64 12.61
C ALA A 70 4.85 3.89 11.21
N LEU A 71 4.03 2.96 10.71
CA LEU A 71 3.34 3.05 9.43
C LEU A 71 1.91 3.61 9.54
N GLN A 72 1.55 4.28 10.64
CA GLN A 72 0.21 4.87 10.84
C GLN A 72 -0.24 5.87 9.77
N LYS A 73 0.70 6.44 8.99
CA LYS A 73 0.38 7.34 7.85
C LYS A 73 0.55 6.68 6.49
N PHE A 74 0.81 5.38 6.44
CA PHE A 74 0.97 4.63 5.20
C PHE A 74 -0.36 4.50 4.45
N ALA A 75 -1.42 3.99 5.10
CA ALA A 75 -2.72 3.83 4.45
C ALA A 75 -3.27 5.15 3.88
N PRO A 76 -3.25 6.30 4.60
CA PRO A 76 -3.62 7.59 4.03
C PRO A 76 -2.78 8.02 2.82
N HIS A 77 -1.51 7.65 2.76
CA HIS A 77 -0.68 7.94 1.59
C HIS A 77 -1.10 7.09 0.39
N ILE A 78 -1.34 5.79 0.60
CA ILE A 78 -1.77 4.86 -0.47
C ILE A 78 -3.16 5.21 -1.00
N GLN A 79 -4.07 5.67 -0.14
CA GLN A 79 -5.39 6.17 -0.55
C GLN A 79 -5.29 7.17 -1.70
N GLN A 80 -4.42 8.17 -1.56
CA GLN A 80 -4.21 9.13 -2.64
C GLN A 80 -3.60 8.45 -3.88
N VAL A 81 -2.53 7.66 -3.69
CA VAL A 81 -1.81 7.00 -4.80
C VAL A 81 -2.74 6.14 -5.65
N SER A 82 -3.60 5.34 -5.04
CA SER A 82 -4.49 4.42 -5.74
C SER A 82 -5.77 5.12 -6.21
N MET A 83 -6.52 5.74 -5.30
CA MET A 83 -7.86 6.23 -5.60
C MET A 83 -7.83 7.43 -6.56
N GLU A 84 -6.84 8.33 -6.45
CA GLU A 84 -6.68 9.45 -7.39
C GLU A 84 -6.19 8.99 -8.77
N SER A 85 -5.36 7.94 -8.81
CA SER A 85 -4.83 7.40 -10.07
C SER A 85 -5.88 6.59 -10.84
N ASN A 86 -6.61 5.72 -10.13
CA ASN A 86 -7.42 4.66 -10.74
C ASN A 86 -8.95 4.89 -10.63
N GLY A 87 -9.40 5.81 -9.77
CA GLY A 87 -10.81 6.20 -9.64
C GLY A 87 -11.29 7.02 -10.84
N LYS A 88 -11.40 6.38 -12.00
CA LYS A 88 -11.67 7.01 -13.31
C LYS A 88 -12.90 6.39 -13.97
N SER A 89 -13.54 7.15 -14.86
CA SER A 89 -14.73 6.74 -15.61
C SER A 89 -14.54 6.79 -17.13
N VAL A 90 -13.32 7.06 -17.60
CA VAL A 90 -12.97 7.21 -19.02
C VAL A 90 -11.63 6.54 -19.29
N SER A 91 -11.54 5.80 -20.40
CA SER A 91 -10.31 5.13 -20.84
C SER A 91 -9.26 6.12 -21.35
N ILE A 92 -8.05 5.62 -21.63
CA ILE A 92 -6.97 6.44 -22.18
C ILE A 92 -7.28 6.97 -23.59
N GLU A 93 -8.17 6.29 -24.33
CA GLU A 93 -8.69 6.73 -25.63
C GLU A 93 -9.83 7.77 -25.51
N GLY A 94 -10.22 8.17 -24.29
CA GLY A 94 -11.30 9.12 -24.07
C GLY A 94 -12.70 8.52 -24.15
N ILE A 95 -12.81 7.18 -24.10
CA ILE A 95 -14.09 6.46 -24.19
C ILE A 95 -14.63 6.20 -22.78
N PRO A 96 -15.91 6.53 -22.48
CA PRO A 96 -16.51 6.16 -21.20
C PRO A 96 -16.46 4.65 -20.97
N ILE A 97 -15.97 4.23 -19.80
CA ILE A 97 -15.93 2.80 -19.42
C ILE A 97 -17.29 2.33 -18.89
N ASN A 98 -17.60 1.05 -19.07
CA ASN A 98 -18.86 0.43 -18.65
C ASN A 98 -18.71 -0.48 -17.40
N TYR A 99 -17.60 -0.34 -16.68
CA TYR A 99 -17.27 -1.07 -15.45
C TYR A 99 -16.74 -0.09 -14.39
N GLU A 100 -16.78 -0.50 -13.12
CA GLU A 100 -16.19 0.26 -12.01
C GLU A 100 -14.66 0.10 -12.02
N ALA A 101 -13.93 1.21 -11.87
CA ALA A 101 -12.47 1.22 -11.82
C ALA A 101 -11.96 1.79 -10.50
N GLY A 102 -10.85 1.23 -10.04
CA GLY A 102 -10.26 1.54 -8.74
C GLY A 102 -11.01 0.87 -7.58
N GLU A 103 -10.29 0.65 -6.49
CA GLU A 103 -10.87 0.20 -5.22
C GLU A 103 -10.93 1.34 -4.21
N ILE A 104 -11.74 1.15 -3.18
CA ILE A 104 -11.81 2.03 -2.02
C ILE A 104 -10.79 1.54 -1.00
N ASP A 105 -9.70 2.30 -0.86
CA ASP A 105 -8.64 2.01 0.11
C ASP A 105 -8.94 2.60 1.48
N PHE A 106 -8.77 1.79 2.52
CA PHE A 106 -8.80 2.25 3.91
C PHE A 106 -7.88 1.40 4.77
N GLY A 107 -7.60 1.84 6.00
CA GLY A 107 -6.78 1.04 6.89
C GLY A 107 -6.29 1.78 8.12
N GLU A 108 -5.91 1.00 9.12
CA GLU A 108 -5.28 1.44 10.35
C GLU A 108 -4.21 0.41 10.74
N PRO A 109 -3.16 0.80 11.48
CA PRO A 109 -2.19 -0.17 11.97
C PRO A 109 -2.83 -1.27 12.81
N GLY A 110 -2.28 -2.48 12.69
CA GLY A 110 -2.52 -3.56 13.62
C GLY A 110 -1.79 -3.30 14.96
N THR A 111 -2.39 -3.57 16.12
CA THR A 111 -3.69 -4.24 16.34
C THR A 111 -4.89 -3.29 16.44
N ASN A 112 -4.71 -1.97 16.32
CA ASN A 112 -5.79 -0.99 16.48
C ASN A 112 -7.00 -1.28 15.58
N GLY A 113 -6.76 -1.58 14.29
CA GLY A 113 -7.81 -1.95 13.34
C GLY A 113 -8.64 -3.18 13.76
N GLN A 114 -8.04 -4.11 14.49
CA GLN A 114 -8.72 -5.31 15.01
C GLN A 114 -9.86 -4.95 15.97
N HIS A 115 -9.72 -3.84 16.69
CA HIS A 115 -10.70 -3.35 17.67
C HIS A 115 -11.63 -2.27 17.11
N SER A 116 -11.57 -2.01 15.79
CA SER A 116 -12.39 -0.99 15.12
C SER A 116 -13.33 -1.60 14.09
N PHE A 117 -12.80 -2.21 13.02
CA PHE A 117 -13.60 -2.60 11.85
C PHE A 117 -13.43 -4.07 11.41
N TYR A 118 -12.58 -4.85 12.08
CA TYR A 118 -12.38 -6.27 11.73
C TYR A 118 -13.65 -7.12 11.89
N GLN A 119 -14.56 -6.74 12.79
CA GLN A 119 -15.87 -7.41 12.91
C GLN A 119 -16.63 -7.43 11.58
N LEU A 120 -16.60 -6.33 10.82
CA LEU A 120 -17.22 -6.26 9.50
C LEU A 120 -16.47 -7.10 8.48
N ILE A 121 -15.13 -7.11 8.52
CA ILE A 121 -14.29 -7.92 7.62
C ILE A 121 -14.57 -9.42 7.83
N HIS A 122 -14.74 -9.86 9.08
CA HIS A 122 -14.93 -11.27 9.41
C HIS A 122 -16.37 -11.79 9.22
N GLN A 123 -17.39 -10.98 9.54
CA GLN A 123 -18.79 -11.44 9.55
C GLN A 123 -19.74 -10.63 8.67
N GLY A 124 -19.28 -9.52 8.12
CA GLY A 124 -20.06 -8.61 7.30
C GLY A 124 -19.75 -8.78 5.82
N ARG A 125 -19.06 -7.79 5.23
CA ARG A 125 -18.72 -7.77 3.80
C ARG A 125 -17.31 -8.30 3.60
N ILE A 126 -17.11 -8.99 2.48
CA ILE A 126 -15.77 -9.41 2.05
C ILE A 126 -14.98 -8.15 1.68
N VAL A 127 -13.80 -8.01 2.28
CA VAL A 127 -12.85 -6.93 2.04
C VAL A 127 -11.48 -7.57 1.86
N SER A 128 -10.82 -7.30 0.74
CA SER A 128 -9.45 -7.76 0.51
C SER A 128 -8.50 -7.08 1.50
N CYS A 129 -7.51 -7.81 2.02
CA CYS A 129 -6.67 -7.30 3.10
C CYS A 129 -5.19 -7.50 2.79
N ASP A 130 -4.44 -6.39 2.79
CA ASP A 130 -2.99 -6.37 2.64
C ASP A 130 -2.33 -6.21 4.01
N PHE A 131 -1.78 -7.32 4.51
CA PHE A 131 -1.08 -7.37 5.79
C PHE A 131 0.41 -7.08 5.59
N ILE A 132 0.93 -6.08 6.30
CA ILE A 132 2.36 -5.71 6.23
C ILE A 132 2.99 -5.92 7.61
N GLY A 133 4.00 -6.79 7.69
CA GLY A 133 4.73 -7.10 8.93
C GLY A 133 6.22 -6.74 8.83
N ILE A 134 6.81 -6.36 9.96
CA ILE A 134 8.27 -6.14 10.10
C ILE A 134 8.80 -7.14 11.13
N ILE A 135 9.84 -7.88 10.77
CA ILE A 135 10.40 -8.96 11.61
C ILE A 135 11.03 -8.42 12.90
N LYS A 136 11.61 -7.21 12.86
CA LYS A 136 12.29 -6.59 14.00
C LYS A 136 11.57 -5.31 14.42
N SER A 137 11.28 -5.19 15.72
CA SER A 137 10.79 -3.94 16.30
C SER A 137 11.85 -2.83 16.20
N GLN A 138 11.42 -1.61 15.96
CA GLN A 138 12.26 -0.41 16.08
C GLN A 138 12.70 -0.17 17.54
N GLN A 139 11.91 -0.66 18.49
CA GLN A 139 12.18 -0.60 19.93
C GLN A 139 12.10 -2.02 20.50
N SER A 140 13.15 -2.81 20.28
CA SER A 140 13.26 -4.15 20.87
C SER A 140 13.38 -4.02 22.38
N VAL A 141 12.38 -4.52 23.11
CA VAL A 141 12.45 -4.67 24.57
C VAL A 141 12.95 -6.07 24.86
N TYR A 142 14.14 -6.18 25.46
CA TYR A 142 14.60 -7.43 26.04
C TYR A 142 13.95 -7.58 27.40
N LEU A 143 12.94 -8.45 27.49
CA LEU A 143 12.44 -8.91 28.78
C LEU A 143 13.45 -9.93 29.31
N LYS A 144 14.04 -9.66 30.48
CA LYS A 144 14.78 -10.69 31.22
C LYS A 144 13.78 -11.74 31.66
N GLY A 145 13.79 -12.89 31.00
CA GLY A 145 13.20 -14.13 31.49
C GLY A 145 14.07 -14.77 32.56
#